data_AF-A0A1C5G7C0-F1
#
_entry.id   AF-A0A1C5G7C0-F1
#
_cell.length_a   1.000
_cell.length_b   1.000
_cell.length_c   1.000
_cell.angle_alpha   90.00
_cell.angle_beta   90.00
_cell.angle_gamma   90.00
#
_symmetry.space_group_name_H-M   'P 1'
#
loop_
_entity.id
_entity.type
_entity.pdbx_description
1 polymer ?
#
loop_
_entity_poly.entity_id
_entity_poly.type
_entity_poly.pdbx_seq_one_letter_code
_entity_poly.pdbx_strand_id
1 'polypeptide(L)'
;MGLWGRANDSARKATSLRDRIRRPSGRPDATAVPIYAKRPSYAGVVDHAHGCETCGRGGISLGRDAWPRRSNRAPAVTLSRARAPRPTTSTERVIRYASSWLCRVRRGDPLARVPAALSALSSYLCASAAVCENRTVADIDAQTLGERIRDARKRADLSQEDLGRAVGLERTVVNKIEGGVRKVTALELADIAAAIGVRMSTFFEEPVPALVAHRSSQGLDTADSQIDALLAKFTNEVEFVASLGVDELGLDAADVVAQADITQPTTNAEAETLAVKARDLMAISAEEPIRQLSDCVANVGLLAFSRDVGKDTADAATILLPRGGVSLVNSHMKVGRRRLALAHELGHYLIADAYTVDWRVADHSTHAIPMESRLDRFARALLLPTAVITRLWHEKVSRSGERSAAIHIASEFRVDMATLATRLKELGLADSETVALVRKCRTTQADIVEMNLYVPLEEMEGTTVPRPFARAVLRLVRDERISRERALDLLQGTFDEADLPSVRERRTDEIWNYVS
;
A
#
# COMPACT_ATOMS: atom_id res chain seq x y z
N MET A 1 -61.90 -38.13 24.09
CA MET A 1 -61.38 -36.83 24.59
C MET A 1 -60.45 -36.26 23.53
N GLY A 2 -60.68 -35.19 22.78
CA GLY A 2 -61.81 -34.29 22.57
C GLY A 2 -61.49 -33.39 21.35
N LEU A 3 -62.50 -33.19 20.49
CA LEU A 3 -62.81 -32.03 19.63
C LEU A 3 -61.82 -31.67 18.49
N TRP A 4 -62.15 -31.94 17.20
CA TRP A 4 -62.91 -31.06 16.26
C TRP A 4 -62.35 -29.62 16.24
N GLY A 5 -61.84 -29.03 15.16
CA GLY A 5 -62.19 -29.14 13.74
C GLY A 5 -62.64 -27.75 13.25
N ARG A 6 -62.02 -27.20 12.19
CA ARG A 6 -62.67 -26.39 11.14
C ARG A 6 -61.65 -25.83 10.15
N ALA A 7 -61.71 -26.35 8.93
CA ALA A 7 -61.42 -25.61 7.71
C ALA A 7 -62.56 -24.59 7.47
N ASN A 8 -62.26 -23.48 6.79
CA ASN A 8 -63.29 -22.81 6.00
C ASN A 8 -62.71 -22.30 4.69
N ASP A 9 -63.40 -22.73 3.64
CA ASP A 9 -63.26 -22.46 2.22
C ASP A 9 -63.84 -21.08 1.91
N SER A 10 -63.30 -20.36 0.93
CA SER A 10 -63.96 -19.21 0.29
C SER A 10 -63.39 -19.03 -1.11
N ALA A 11 -64.09 -19.60 -2.07
CA ALA A 11 -63.78 -19.58 -3.48
C ALA A 11 -64.47 -18.42 -4.22
N ARG A 12 -63.85 -18.04 -5.36
CA ARG A 12 -64.43 -17.46 -6.60
C ARG A 12 -64.89 -15.99 -6.60
N LYS A 13 -64.20 -15.20 -7.44
CA LYS A 13 -64.80 -14.44 -8.55
C LYS A 13 -63.81 -14.36 -9.73
N ALA A 14 -64.26 -14.80 -10.89
CA ALA A 14 -63.57 -14.68 -12.17
C ALA A 14 -64.24 -13.56 -12.98
N THR A 15 -63.47 -12.65 -13.61
CA THR A 15 -63.86 -12.02 -14.88
C THR A 15 -62.65 -11.45 -15.64
N SER A 16 -62.36 -12.08 -16.79
CA SER A 16 -61.83 -11.56 -18.06
C SER A 16 -61.70 -10.04 -18.23
N LEU A 17 -60.55 -9.57 -18.74
CA LEU A 17 -60.51 -8.61 -19.86
C LEU A 17 -59.22 -8.76 -20.70
N ARG A 18 -59.42 -8.95 -22.00
CA ARG A 18 -58.40 -9.01 -23.07
C ARG A 18 -58.12 -7.63 -23.67
N ASP A 19 -56.94 -7.54 -24.30
CA ASP A 19 -56.54 -6.69 -25.44
C ASP A 19 -56.38 -5.17 -25.26
N ARG A 20 -55.13 -4.69 -25.41
CA ARG A 20 -54.64 -4.00 -26.65
C ARG A 20 -53.23 -3.37 -26.54
N ILE A 21 -52.46 -3.48 -27.64
CA ILE A 21 -51.50 -2.49 -28.22
C ILE A 21 -50.10 -2.41 -27.54
N ARG A 22 -48.91 -2.42 -28.18
CA ARG A 22 -48.43 -2.33 -29.59
C ARG A 22 -46.95 -2.77 -29.64
N ARG A 23 -46.49 -3.33 -30.77
CA ARG A 23 -45.06 -3.39 -31.17
C ARG A 23 -44.56 -2.00 -31.60
N PRO A 24 -43.23 -1.78 -31.62
CA PRO A 24 -42.63 -1.45 -32.90
C PRO A 24 -41.29 -2.17 -33.18
N SER A 25 -41.12 -2.43 -34.47
CA SER A 25 -39.93 -2.86 -35.19
C SER A 25 -39.02 -1.67 -35.54
N GLY A 26 -37.70 -1.86 -35.52
CA GLY A 26 -36.73 -0.96 -36.16
C GLY A 26 -35.27 -1.37 -35.91
N ARG A 27 -34.62 -1.95 -36.94
CA ARG A 27 -33.14 -1.92 -37.18
C ARG A 27 -32.74 -0.48 -37.61
N PRO A 28 -31.45 -0.06 -37.71
CA PRO A 28 -30.20 -0.80 -37.99
C PRO A 28 -29.08 -0.42 -36.96
N ASP A 29 -27.80 -0.81 -37.00
CA ASP A 29 -26.82 -0.88 -38.08
C ASP A 29 -25.57 -1.69 -37.67
N ALA A 30 -24.86 -2.19 -38.68
CA ALA A 30 -23.63 -2.96 -38.55
C ALA A 30 -22.40 -2.08 -38.85
N THR A 31 -21.39 -2.14 -37.98
CA THR A 31 -20.01 -1.69 -38.26
C THR A 31 -19.09 -2.68 -37.52
N ALA A 32 -18.54 -3.71 -38.15
CA ALA A 32 -17.47 -3.71 -39.15
C ALA A 32 -16.15 -3.15 -38.61
N VAL A 33 -15.29 -4.11 -38.23
CA VAL A 33 -13.83 -4.03 -38.04
C VAL A 33 -13.15 -3.38 -39.25
N PRO A 34 -12.01 -2.69 -39.04
CA PRO A 34 -10.92 -2.82 -39.99
C PRO A 34 -9.61 -3.24 -39.33
N ILE A 35 -9.10 -4.36 -39.87
CA ILE A 35 -7.71 -4.78 -39.88
C ILE A 35 -6.99 -3.87 -40.89
N TYR A 36 -5.82 -3.33 -40.56
CA TYR A 36 -4.85 -2.95 -41.58
C TYR A 36 -3.43 -3.36 -41.17
N ALA A 37 -2.74 -3.95 -42.15
CA ALA A 37 -1.41 -4.48 -42.07
C ALA A 37 -0.41 -3.61 -42.87
N LYS A 38 0.87 -3.70 -42.47
CA LYS A 38 2.12 -3.54 -43.25
C LYS A 38 2.57 -2.14 -43.75
N ARG A 39 3.68 -1.66 -43.13
CA ARG A 39 5.08 -1.40 -43.64
C ARG A 39 5.29 -0.52 -44.91
N PRO A 40 6.54 -0.08 -45.27
CA PRO A 40 7.75 0.34 -44.52
C PRO A 40 8.48 1.59 -45.15
N SER A 41 9.78 1.81 -44.82
CA SER A 41 10.86 2.59 -45.52
C SER A 41 11.00 4.08 -45.08
N TYR A 42 12.16 4.75 -44.93
CA TYR A 42 13.57 4.73 -45.42
C TYR A 42 14.48 5.25 -44.26
N ALA A 43 15.73 4.85 -43.98
CA ALA A 43 17.02 4.85 -44.72
C ALA A 43 17.56 6.25 -45.17
N GLY A 44 18.70 6.70 -44.59
CA GLY A 44 19.51 7.85 -45.04
C GLY A 44 20.25 8.55 -43.87
N VAL A 45 21.50 8.21 -43.51
CA VAL A 45 22.80 8.64 -44.08
C VAL A 45 23.23 10.05 -43.58
N VAL A 46 24.18 10.16 -42.62
CA VAL A 46 25.65 10.44 -42.68
C VAL A 46 26.03 11.94 -42.58
N ASP A 47 27.17 12.18 -41.91
CA ASP A 47 28.04 13.37 -41.77
C ASP A 47 27.71 14.44 -40.70
N HIS A 48 28.56 14.79 -39.73
CA HIS A 48 30.01 15.15 -39.59
C HIS A 48 30.25 16.67 -39.54
N ALA A 49 31.29 17.04 -38.77
CA ALA A 49 31.95 18.35 -38.62
C ALA A 49 31.26 19.37 -37.67
N HIS A 50 31.83 19.71 -36.51
CA HIS A 50 33.01 20.56 -36.22
C HIS A 50 32.67 22.06 -36.06
N GLY A 51 33.27 22.67 -35.03
CA GLY A 51 33.55 24.11 -34.95
C GLY A 51 32.91 24.79 -33.73
N CYS A 52 33.63 25.00 -32.62
CA CYS A 52 34.54 26.12 -32.30
C CYS A 52 33.81 27.38 -31.78
N GLU A 53 34.17 27.79 -30.55
CA GLU A 53 34.47 29.17 -30.09
C GLU A 53 33.41 30.28 -30.27
N THR A 54 33.26 31.34 -29.47
CA THR A 54 33.88 31.90 -28.26
C THR A 54 32.96 33.05 -27.80
N CYS A 55 33.00 33.35 -26.49
CA CYS A 55 33.00 34.65 -25.84
C CYS A 55 32.18 35.85 -26.39
N GLY A 56 31.32 36.42 -25.55
CA GLY A 56 30.77 37.77 -25.74
C GLY A 56 30.25 38.38 -24.44
N ARG A 57 31.11 39.13 -23.74
CA ARG A 57 30.74 39.98 -22.59
C ARG A 57 29.89 41.17 -23.04
N GLY A 58 28.96 41.59 -22.19
CA GLY A 58 28.31 42.90 -22.28
C GLY A 58 27.57 43.23 -20.98
N GLY A 59 28.20 44.03 -20.12
CA GLY A 59 27.55 44.62 -18.95
C GLY A 59 27.07 46.03 -19.25
N ILE A 60 25.96 46.45 -18.63
CA ILE A 60 25.55 47.86 -18.46
C ILE A 60 24.99 48.05 -17.05
N SER A 61 25.34 49.20 -16.49
CA SER A 61 25.19 49.69 -15.12
C SER A 61 23.92 50.50 -14.84
N LEU A 62 23.45 50.40 -13.59
CA LEU A 62 22.98 51.44 -12.64
C LEU A 62 22.00 52.55 -13.07
N GLY A 63 20.93 52.68 -12.26
CA GLY A 63 20.17 53.92 -12.02
C GLY A 63 19.59 53.92 -10.60
N ARG A 64 19.98 54.92 -9.78
CA ARG A 64 19.44 55.26 -8.45
C ARG A 64 18.32 56.30 -8.61
N ASP A 65 17.37 56.35 -7.67
CA ASP A 65 16.71 57.55 -7.09
C ASP A 65 15.65 57.07 -6.08
N ALA A 66 15.76 57.30 -4.76
CA ALA A 66 15.54 58.51 -3.96
C ALA A 66 14.10 58.63 -3.37
N TRP A 67 14.05 58.65 -2.03
CA TRP A 67 12.89 58.74 -1.12
C TRP A 67 12.22 60.13 -1.06
N PRO A 68 11.04 60.24 -0.42
CA PRO A 68 10.90 61.22 0.66
C PRO A 68 10.17 60.73 1.93
N ARG A 69 10.57 61.33 3.06
CA ARG A 69 10.04 61.18 4.43
C ARG A 69 8.69 61.91 4.63
N ARG A 70 7.84 61.39 5.52
CA ARG A 70 6.88 62.20 6.32
C ARG A 70 6.72 61.66 7.74
N SER A 71 6.62 62.62 8.67
CA SER A 71 6.36 62.52 10.10
C SER A 71 4.87 62.70 10.42
N ASN A 72 4.35 62.02 11.45
CA ASN A 72 3.80 62.63 12.68
C ASN A 72 2.95 61.66 13.54
N ARG A 73 3.24 61.72 14.85
CA ARG A 73 2.35 61.70 16.03
C ARG A 73 1.37 60.52 16.26
N ALA A 74 1.64 59.85 17.38
CA ALA A 74 0.74 58.94 18.10
C ALA A 74 -0.42 59.66 18.81
N PRO A 75 -1.54 58.96 19.07
CA PRO A 75 -2.40 59.22 20.21
C PRO A 75 -2.26 58.13 21.28
N ALA A 76 -2.23 58.54 22.54
CA ALA A 76 -2.31 57.68 23.71
C ALA A 76 -3.75 57.14 23.86
N VAL A 77 -3.88 55.83 24.04
CA VAL A 77 -5.14 55.19 24.46
C VAL A 77 -4.88 54.40 25.75
N THR A 78 -5.69 54.71 26.74
CA THR A 78 -5.74 54.21 28.11
C THR A 78 -6.08 52.71 28.16
N LEU A 79 -5.20 51.90 28.75
CA LEU A 79 -5.45 50.49 29.03
C LEU A 79 -6.35 50.35 30.29
N SER A 80 -7.59 49.91 30.09
CA SER A 80 -8.43 49.34 31.14
C SER A 80 -7.92 47.93 31.47
N ARG A 81 -7.54 47.71 32.74
CA ARG A 81 -7.12 46.40 33.27
C ARG A 81 -8.33 45.45 33.38
N ALA A 82 -8.43 44.48 32.48
CA ALA A 82 -9.16 43.24 32.74
C ALA A 82 -8.22 42.23 33.42
N ARG A 83 -8.66 41.68 34.57
CA ARG A 83 -7.91 40.73 35.40
C ARG A 83 -7.75 39.38 34.70
N ALA A 84 -6.51 38.92 34.54
CA ALA A 84 -6.21 37.50 34.31
C ALA A 84 -6.43 36.68 35.60
N PRO A 85 -6.85 35.40 35.51
CA PRO A 85 -6.94 34.52 36.67
C PRO A 85 -5.54 34.24 37.24
N ARG A 86 -5.40 34.32 38.57
CA ARG A 86 -4.14 34.02 39.26
C ARG A 86 -3.88 32.50 39.24
N PRO A 87 -2.69 32.03 38.84
CA PRO A 87 -2.31 30.64 39.04
C PRO A 87 -2.08 30.36 40.53
N THR A 88 -2.51 29.19 40.98
CA THR A 88 -2.32 28.68 42.34
C THR A 88 -0.83 28.49 42.65
N THR A 89 -0.45 28.72 43.91
CA THR A 89 0.92 28.73 44.48
C THR A 89 1.74 27.43 44.34
N SER A 90 1.24 26.42 43.63
CA SER A 90 1.93 25.16 43.34
C SER A 90 2.82 25.25 42.08
N THR A 91 2.38 25.95 41.04
CA THR A 91 3.06 25.96 39.72
C THR A 91 4.36 26.76 39.73
N GLU A 92 4.42 27.88 40.46
CA GLU A 92 5.66 28.69 40.59
C GLU A 92 6.79 27.97 41.35
N ARG A 93 6.45 27.08 42.29
CA ARG A 93 7.48 26.28 43.00
C ARG A 93 8.08 25.23 42.08
N VAL A 94 7.27 24.59 41.25
CA VAL A 94 7.71 23.55 40.29
C VAL A 94 8.63 24.16 39.23
N ILE A 95 8.30 25.34 38.70
CA ILE A 95 9.12 26.03 37.69
C ILE A 95 10.47 26.48 38.28
N ARG A 96 10.51 27.05 39.50
CA ARG A 96 11.79 27.42 40.13
C ARG A 96 12.68 26.20 40.43
N TYR A 97 12.08 25.07 40.81
CA TYR A 97 12.81 23.84 41.11
C TYR A 97 13.38 23.19 39.85
N ALA A 98 12.60 23.17 38.74
CA ALA A 98 13.05 22.66 37.44
C ALA A 98 14.20 23.49 36.87
N SER A 99 14.14 24.83 36.96
CA SER A 99 15.21 25.72 36.52
C SER A 99 16.50 25.56 37.33
N SER A 100 16.41 25.31 38.64
CA SER A 100 17.56 25.02 39.51
C SER A 100 18.22 23.69 39.18
N TRP A 101 17.43 22.67 38.84
CA TRP A 101 17.92 21.33 38.48
C TRP A 101 18.59 21.31 37.10
N LEU A 102 17.99 21.93 36.08
CA LEU A 102 18.59 22.09 34.74
C LEU A 102 19.94 22.83 34.78
N CYS A 103 20.07 23.80 35.68
CA CYS A 103 21.32 24.53 35.88
C CYS A 103 22.42 23.70 36.57
N ARG A 104 22.04 22.64 37.31
CA ARG A 104 22.95 21.71 37.99
C ARG A 104 23.43 20.59 37.05
N VAL A 105 22.54 20.09 36.18
CA VAL A 105 22.87 19.15 35.10
C VAL A 105 23.84 19.76 34.09
N ARG A 106 23.64 21.03 33.68
CA ARG A 106 24.59 21.76 32.81
C ARG A 106 25.98 21.98 33.41
N ARG A 107 26.16 21.81 34.72
CA ARG A 107 27.45 21.93 35.41
C ARG A 107 28.13 20.59 35.72
N GLY A 108 27.57 19.46 35.24
CA GLY A 108 28.22 18.15 35.32
C GLY A 108 28.23 17.50 36.71
N ASP A 109 27.18 17.70 37.50
CA ASP A 109 27.05 17.10 38.84
C ASP A 109 26.59 15.62 38.77
N PRO A 110 27.41 14.63 39.17
CA PRO A 110 27.17 13.21 38.92
C PRO A 110 26.10 12.55 39.82
N LEU A 111 25.44 13.30 40.72
CA LEU A 111 24.40 12.77 41.62
C LEU A 111 22.97 13.32 41.37
N ALA A 112 22.72 13.98 40.24
CA ALA A 112 21.40 14.51 39.90
C ALA A 112 20.41 13.38 39.52
N ARG A 113 19.67 12.83 40.49
CA ARG A 113 18.53 11.92 40.21
C ARG A 113 17.29 12.69 39.75
N VAL A 114 16.54 12.10 38.82
CA VAL A 114 15.28 12.65 38.27
C VAL A 114 14.17 12.59 39.32
N PRO A 115 13.52 13.72 39.69
CA PRO A 115 12.39 13.70 40.61
C PRO A 115 11.16 13.01 39.97
N ALA A 116 10.47 12.17 40.74
CA ALA A 116 9.29 11.42 40.29
C ALA A 116 8.12 12.30 39.78
N ALA A 117 8.12 13.60 40.08
CA ALA A 117 7.13 14.56 39.59
C ALA A 117 7.38 15.05 38.15
N LEU A 118 8.51 14.69 37.52
CA LEU A 118 8.87 15.09 36.14
C LEU A 118 8.65 14.00 35.08
N SER A 119 8.28 12.78 35.46
CA SER A 119 7.94 11.72 34.50
C SER A 119 6.63 11.98 33.76
N ALA A 120 5.70 12.72 34.37
CA ALA A 120 4.39 13.03 33.79
C ALA A 120 4.36 14.26 32.86
N LEU A 121 5.46 15.04 32.78
CA LEU A 121 5.54 16.24 31.94
C LEU A 121 6.49 16.10 30.75
N SER A 122 7.26 15.00 30.66
CA SER A 122 8.09 14.69 29.50
C SER A 122 7.25 14.43 28.24
N SER A 123 6.01 13.93 28.41
CA SER A 123 5.09 13.62 27.31
C SER A 123 4.45 14.87 26.70
N TYR A 124 4.27 15.94 27.48
CA TYR A 124 3.57 17.15 27.03
C TYR A 124 4.47 18.22 26.43
N LEU A 125 5.77 18.25 26.78
CA LEU A 125 6.72 19.25 26.26
C LEU A 125 7.51 18.77 25.02
N CYS A 126 7.55 17.46 24.72
CA CYS A 126 8.11 16.96 23.45
C CYS A 126 7.15 17.14 22.27
N ALA A 127 5.83 17.22 22.49
CA ALA A 127 4.83 17.24 21.41
C ALA A 127 4.69 18.61 20.70
N SER A 128 5.19 19.70 21.29
CA SER A 128 5.03 21.06 20.73
C SER A 128 6.30 21.69 20.16
N ALA A 129 7.45 21.02 20.26
CA ALA A 129 8.72 21.49 19.71
C ALA A 129 9.19 20.71 18.47
N ALA A 130 8.49 19.65 18.06
CA ALA A 130 8.84 18.81 16.91
C ALA A 130 8.17 19.23 15.58
N VAL A 131 7.42 20.34 15.57
CA VAL A 131 6.85 20.92 14.34
C VAL A 131 7.67 22.16 13.97
N CYS A 132 8.89 21.90 13.54
CA CYS A 132 9.75 22.73 12.67
C CYS A 132 11.16 22.11 12.65
N GLU A 133 11.26 20.78 12.58
CA GLU A 133 12.48 20.19 12.04
C GLU A 133 12.36 20.30 10.53
N ASN A 134 12.83 21.43 10.04
CA ASN A 134 13.22 21.60 8.66
C ASN A 134 14.24 20.48 8.39
N ARG A 135 13.79 19.30 7.95
CA ARG A 135 14.69 18.33 7.31
C ARG A 135 15.27 19.12 6.16
N THR A 136 16.49 19.61 6.35
CA THR A 136 17.35 20.07 5.28
C THR A 136 17.27 18.98 4.23
N VAL A 137 16.66 19.30 3.09
CA VAL A 137 16.79 18.53 1.86
C VAL A 137 18.28 18.20 1.79
N ALA A 138 18.64 16.93 2.02
CA ALA A 138 20.00 16.50 1.81
C ALA A 138 20.32 16.93 0.37
N ASP A 139 21.37 17.73 0.21
CA ASP A 139 21.73 18.37 -1.05
C ASP A 139 22.12 17.26 -2.02
N ILE A 140 21.12 16.68 -2.70
CA ILE A 140 21.31 15.63 -3.69
C ILE A 140 22.12 16.24 -4.82
N ASP A 141 23.27 15.63 -5.12
CA ASP A 141 24.09 16.11 -6.21
C ASP A 141 23.38 15.91 -7.56
N ALA A 142 23.80 16.71 -8.56
CA ALA A 142 23.19 16.69 -9.87
C ALA A 142 23.33 15.32 -10.57
N GLN A 143 24.35 14.53 -10.20
CA GLN A 143 24.59 13.21 -10.75
C GLN A 143 23.57 12.19 -10.25
N THR A 144 23.37 12.12 -8.94
CA THR A 144 22.37 11.27 -8.28
C THR A 144 20.96 11.63 -8.76
N LEU A 145 20.66 12.94 -8.88
CA LEU A 145 19.38 13.39 -9.42
C LEU A 145 19.20 12.97 -10.87
N GLY A 146 20.24 13.12 -11.69
CA GLY A 146 20.23 12.70 -13.10
C GLY A 146 20.04 11.20 -13.28
N GLU A 147 20.71 10.38 -12.46
CA GLU A 147 20.55 8.93 -12.44
C GLU A 147 19.12 8.53 -12.07
N ARG A 148 18.52 9.18 -11.06
CA ARG A 148 17.12 8.93 -10.66
C ARG A 148 16.12 9.32 -11.76
N ILE A 149 16.36 10.43 -12.46
CA ILE A 149 15.55 10.83 -13.62
C ILE A 149 15.67 9.79 -14.74
N ARG A 150 16.88 9.32 -15.04
CA ARG A 150 17.13 8.29 -16.05
C ARG A 150 16.39 7.00 -15.73
N ASP A 151 16.45 6.55 -14.48
CA ASP A 151 15.81 5.32 -14.03
C ASP A 151 14.29 5.43 -14.02
N ALA A 152 13.74 6.59 -13.64
CA ALA A 152 12.31 6.85 -13.74
C ALA A 152 11.84 6.87 -15.20
N ARG A 153 12.58 7.52 -16.10
CA ARG A 153 12.26 7.55 -17.53
C ARG A 153 12.25 6.15 -18.14
N LYS A 154 13.29 5.35 -17.85
CA LYS A 154 13.38 3.96 -18.36
C LYS A 154 12.20 3.11 -17.91
N ARG A 155 11.75 3.26 -16.65
CA ARG A 155 10.58 2.55 -16.12
C ARG A 155 9.26 2.97 -16.76
N ALA A 156 9.19 4.19 -17.28
CA ALA A 156 8.05 4.66 -18.07
C ALA A 156 8.14 4.27 -19.56
N ASP A 157 9.10 3.42 -19.94
CA ASP A 157 9.38 3.00 -21.33
C ASP A 157 9.59 4.17 -22.31
N LEU A 158 10.03 5.34 -21.81
CA LEU A 158 10.29 6.51 -22.63
C LEU A 158 11.76 6.53 -23.09
N SER A 159 12.01 6.80 -24.37
CA SER A 159 13.36 7.14 -24.81
C SER A 159 13.74 8.57 -24.37
N GLN A 160 15.04 8.91 -24.38
CA GLN A 160 15.48 10.29 -24.12
C GLN A 160 14.87 11.28 -25.13
N GLU A 161 14.60 10.83 -26.36
CA GLU A 161 13.95 11.63 -27.38
C GLU A 161 12.47 11.85 -27.06
N ASP A 162 11.77 10.82 -26.57
CA ASP A 162 10.35 10.92 -26.20
C ASP A 162 10.16 11.83 -24.99
N LEU A 163 10.99 11.68 -23.96
CA LEU A 163 10.96 12.59 -22.81
C LEU A 163 11.26 14.03 -23.26
N GLY A 164 12.31 14.23 -24.07
CA GLY A 164 12.66 15.55 -24.59
C GLY A 164 11.51 16.20 -25.35
N ARG A 165 10.84 15.44 -26.23
CA ARG A 165 9.66 15.90 -26.97
C ARG A 165 8.51 16.28 -26.03
N ALA A 166 8.28 15.51 -24.97
CA ALA A 166 7.20 15.74 -24.01
C ALA A 166 7.40 17.03 -23.18
N VAL A 167 8.65 17.37 -22.85
CA VAL A 167 8.97 18.53 -21.99
C VAL A 167 9.60 19.71 -22.75
N GLY A 168 9.65 19.65 -24.08
CA GLY A 168 10.24 20.72 -24.91
C GLY A 168 11.76 20.86 -24.77
N LEU A 169 12.48 19.77 -24.46
CA LEU A 169 13.94 19.72 -24.37
C LEU A 169 14.53 18.89 -25.52
N GLU A 170 15.71 19.26 -26.01
CA GLU A 170 16.44 18.40 -26.94
C GLU A 170 16.94 17.13 -26.26
N ARG A 171 17.00 16.01 -27.02
CA ARG A 171 17.56 14.72 -26.55
C ARG A 171 18.94 14.88 -25.90
N THR A 172 19.78 15.78 -26.45
CA THR A 172 21.13 16.07 -25.94
C THR A 172 21.10 16.74 -24.57
N VAL A 173 20.10 17.60 -24.30
CA VAL A 173 19.88 18.26 -23.02
C VAL A 173 19.42 17.24 -21.99
N VAL A 174 18.46 16.38 -22.35
CA VAL A 174 18.00 15.26 -21.50
C VAL A 174 19.18 14.36 -21.11
N ASN A 175 20.03 13.99 -22.07
CA ASN A 175 21.22 13.18 -21.78
C ASN A 175 22.21 13.86 -20.81
N LYS A 176 22.40 15.18 -20.94
CA LYS A 176 23.27 15.97 -20.03
C LYS A 176 22.67 16.11 -18.63
N ILE A 177 21.35 16.22 -18.52
CA ILE A 177 20.63 16.21 -17.23
C ILE A 177 20.80 14.84 -16.56
N GLU A 178 20.50 13.76 -17.28
CA GLU A 178 20.61 12.40 -16.76
C GLU A 178 22.04 12.00 -16.39
N GLY A 179 23.03 12.58 -17.06
CA GLY A 179 24.45 12.39 -16.73
C GLY A 179 24.98 13.29 -15.62
N GLY A 180 24.15 14.15 -15.01
CA GLY A 180 24.57 15.10 -13.99
C GLY A 180 25.44 16.27 -14.48
N VAL A 181 25.72 16.32 -15.78
CA VAL A 181 26.55 17.37 -16.41
C VAL A 181 25.84 18.71 -16.41
N ARG A 182 24.51 18.69 -16.59
CA ARG A 182 23.67 19.89 -16.56
C ARG A 182 22.70 19.80 -15.39
N LYS A 183 22.66 20.84 -14.57
CA LYS A 183 21.64 20.97 -13.52
C LYS A 183 20.25 21.11 -14.16
N VAL A 184 19.27 20.45 -13.58
CA VAL A 184 17.85 20.58 -13.92
C VAL A 184 17.24 21.69 -13.07
N THR A 185 16.46 22.57 -13.69
CA THR A 185 15.70 23.59 -12.94
C THR A 185 14.46 22.98 -12.29
N ALA A 186 13.89 23.65 -11.28
CA ALA A 186 12.68 23.14 -10.61
C ALA A 186 11.48 23.01 -11.57
N LEU A 187 11.35 23.94 -12.54
CA LEU A 187 10.30 23.87 -13.56
C LEU A 187 10.53 22.69 -14.52
N GLU A 188 11.75 22.55 -15.06
CA GLU A 188 12.10 21.39 -15.89
C GLU A 188 11.89 20.07 -15.15
N LEU A 189 12.23 20.01 -13.86
CA LEU A 189 12.06 18.81 -13.05
C LEU A 189 10.59 18.48 -12.83
N ALA A 190 9.74 19.49 -12.63
CA ALA A 190 8.30 19.32 -12.53
C ALA A 190 7.69 18.84 -13.85
N ASP A 191 8.10 19.42 -14.98
CA ASP A 191 7.66 19.00 -16.32
C ASP A 191 8.11 17.56 -16.63
N ILE A 192 9.35 17.21 -16.27
CA ILE A 192 9.88 15.84 -16.38
C ILE A 192 9.06 14.87 -15.51
N ALA A 193 8.75 15.25 -14.26
CA ALA A 193 7.94 14.43 -13.37
C ALA A 193 6.56 14.14 -13.99
N ALA A 194 5.90 15.19 -14.50
CA ALA A 194 4.59 15.09 -15.13
C ALA A 194 4.63 14.23 -16.41
N ALA A 195 5.63 14.41 -17.26
CA ALA A 195 5.80 13.63 -18.49
C ALA A 195 6.06 12.13 -18.22
N ILE A 196 6.77 11.81 -17.14
CA ILE A 196 7.06 10.43 -16.71
C ILE A 196 5.86 9.83 -15.94
N GLY A 197 4.96 10.65 -15.40
CA GLY A 197 3.83 10.21 -14.58
C GLY A 197 4.23 9.91 -13.12
N VAL A 198 5.25 10.59 -12.59
CA VAL A 198 5.71 10.48 -11.19
C VAL A 198 5.66 11.83 -10.50
N ARG A 199 5.75 11.85 -9.16
CA ARG A 199 5.82 13.10 -8.41
C ARG A 199 7.26 13.62 -8.41
N MET A 200 7.42 14.94 -8.39
CA MET A 200 8.74 15.57 -8.28
C MET A 200 9.52 15.08 -7.04
N SER A 201 8.82 14.80 -5.92
CA SER A 201 9.41 14.27 -4.69
C SER A 201 10.10 12.92 -4.87
N THR A 202 9.64 12.10 -5.81
CA THR A 202 10.18 10.75 -6.08
C THR A 202 11.65 10.81 -6.49
N PHE A 203 12.10 11.89 -7.11
CA PHE A 203 13.52 12.06 -7.46
C PHE A 203 14.41 12.35 -6.25
N PHE A 204 13.84 12.72 -5.10
CA PHE A 204 14.56 13.03 -3.88
C PHE A 204 14.51 11.90 -2.85
N GLU A 205 13.61 10.92 -3.02
CA GLU A 205 13.48 9.74 -2.17
C GLU A 205 14.66 8.78 -2.38
N GLU A 206 15.27 8.30 -1.28
CA GLU A 206 16.34 7.30 -1.35
C GLU A 206 15.74 5.94 -1.74
N PRO A 207 16.33 5.21 -2.70
CA PRO A 207 15.81 3.91 -3.08
C PRO A 207 15.92 2.95 -1.89
N VAL A 208 14.84 2.22 -1.62
CA VAL A 208 14.75 1.25 -0.51
C VAL A 208 15.94 0.27 -0.61
N PRO A 209 16.85 0.20 0.37
CA PRO A 209 18.09 -0.57 0.27
C PRO A 209 17.88 -2.06 -0.06
N ALA A 210 16.80 -2.65 0.44
CA ALA A 210 16.38 -4.01 0.14
C ALA A 210 16.19 -4.26 -1.37
N LEU A 211 15.59 -3.29 -2.07
CA LEU A 211 15.34 -3.33 -3.50
C LEU A 211 16.63 -3.19 -4.32
N VAL A 212 17.57 -2.36 -3.84
CA VAL A 212 18.88 -2.16 -4.48
C VAL A 212 19.75 -3.42 -4.37
N ALA A 213 19.74 -4.08 -3.21
CA ALA A 213 20.44 -5.34 -3.00
C ALA A 213 19.90 -6.45 -3.93
N HIS A 214 18.58 -6.53 -4.10
CA HIS A 214 17.96 -7.50 -5.00
C HIS A 214 18.34 -7.28 -6.47
N ARG A 215 18.24 -6.04 -6.96
CA ARG A 215 18.62 -5.66 -8.34
C ARG A 215 20.06 -6.01 -8.67
N SER A 216 20.94 -5.95 -7.69
CA SER A 216 22.37 -6.29 -7.83
C SER A 216 22.61 -7.79 -8.00
N SER A 217 21.71 -8.63 -7.49
CA SER A 217 21.88 -10.09 -7.41
C SER A 217 21.26 -10.85 -8.60
N GLN A 218 20.24 -10.30 -9.27
CA GLN A 218 19.39 -11.05 -10.20
C GLN A 218 19.52 -10.65 -11.68
N GLY A 219 20.21 -9.55 -12.04
CA GLY A 219 20.43 -9.17 -13.45
C GLY A 219 19.14 -9.14 -14.28
N LEU A 220 18.24 -8.21 -13.97
CA LEU A 220 16.81 -8.38 -14.22
C LEU A 220 16.33 -8.24 -15.68
N ASP A 221 15.34 -9.08 -15.99
CA ASP A 221 14.34 -8.97 -17.05
C ASP A 221 13.35 -7.82 -16.75
N THR A 222 12.63 -7.33 -17.75
CA THR A 222 11.82 -6.10 -17.65
C THR A 222 10.61 -6.19 -16.70
N ALA A 223 10.06 -7.38 -16.48
CA ALA A 223 8.88 -7.62 -15.65
C ALA A 223 9.12 -7.40 -14.14
N ASP A 224 10.31 -7.78 -13.66
CA ASP A 224 10.71 -7.61 -12.26
C ASP A 224 10.84 -6.13 -11.88
N SER A 225 11.09 -5.28 -12.88
CA SER A 225 11.20 -3.83 -12.67
C SER A 225 9.87 -3.16 -12.27
N GLN A 226 8.71 -3.73 -12.66
CA GLN A 226 7.40 -3.13 -12.36
C GLN A 226 6.93 -3.41 -10.93
N ILE A 227 7.02 -4.67 -10.49
CA ILE A 227 6.70 -5.05 -9.10
C ILE A 227 7.63 -4.31 -8.13
N ASP A 228 8.93 -4.31 -8.42
CA ASP A 228 9.92 -3.57 -7.63
C ASP A 228 9.58 -2.08 -7.53
N ALA A 229 9.19 -1.45 -8.65
CA ALA A 229 8.86 -0.03 -8.67
C ALA A 229 7.60 0.29 -7.88
N LEU A 230 6.57 -0.56 -7.97
CA LEU A 230 5.33 -0.39 -7.21
C LEU A 230 5.55 -0.65 -5.72
N LEU A 231 6.30 -1.68 -5.35
CA LEU A 231 6.66 -1.95 -3.97
C LEU A 231 7.46 -0.81 -3.36
N ALA A 232 8.49 -0.31 -4.05
CA ALA A 232 9.25 0.85 -3.59
C ALA A 232 8.34 2.08 -3.39
N LYS A 233 7.42 2.33 -4.34
CA LYS A 233 6.43 3.40 -4.22
C LYS A 233 5.58 3.22 -2.96
N PHE A 234 5.01 2.04 -2.73
CA PHE A 234 4.13 1.79 -1.60
C PHE A 234 4.87 1.84 -0.26
N THR A 235 6.11 1.34 -0.21
CA THR A 235 7.00 1.53 0.94
C THR A 235 7.18 3.00 1.27
N ASN A 236 7.57 3.83 0.30
CA ASN A 236 7.76 5.26 0.52
C ASN A 236 6.47 5.97 0.96
N GLU A 237 5.31 5.55 0.41
CA GLU A 237 4.00 6.09 0.79
C GLU A 237 3.60 5.70 2.22
N VAL A 238 3.86 4.46 2.64
CA VAL A 238 3.64 3.99 4.01
C VAL A 238 4.57 4.71 4.98
N GLU A 239 5.86 4.84 4.67
CA GLU A 239 6.81 5.56 5.50
C GLU A 239 6.45 7.05 5.61
N PHE A 240 5.99 7.67 4.52
CA PHE A 240 5.50 9.05 4.55
C PHE A 240 4.32 9.20 5.51
N VAL A 241 3.29 8.36 5.40
CA VAL A 241 2.12 8.41 6.30
C VAL A 241 2.54 8.10 7.74
N ALA A 242 3.45 7.15 7.96
CA ALA A 242 3.97 6.81 9.28
C ALA A 242 4.79 7.95 9.91
N SER A 243 5.54 8.71 9.10
CA SER A 243 6.31 9.89 9.56
C SER A 243 5.42 11.01 10.10
N LEU A 244 4.14 11.02 9.70
CA LEU A 244 3.14 11.92 10.23
C LEU A 244 2.59 11.42 11.58
N GLY A 245 2.95 10.24 12.08
CA GLY A 245 2.60 9.82 13.45
C GLY A 245 1.10 9.66 13.67
N VAL A 246 0.43 8.96 12.75
CA VAL A 246 -0.98 8.55 12.88
C VAL A 246 -1.06 7.08 13.32
N ASP A 247 -1.86 6.82 14.35
CA ASP A 247 -1.99 5.49 14.95
C ASP A 247 -2.80 4.54 14.07
N GLU A 248 -3.65 5.06 13.17
CA GLU A 248 -4.52 4.25 12.32
C GLU A 248 -3.79 3.30 11.38
N LEU A 249 -2.49 3.49 11.13
CA LEU A 249 -1.67 2.58 10.32
C LEU A 249 -1.48 1.20 10.98
N GLY A 250 -1.47 1.12 12.31
CA GLY A 250 -1.33 -0.15 13.03
C GLY A 250 0.04 -0.85 12.87
N LEU A 251 1.10 -0.13 12.52
CA LEU A 251 2.45 -0.72 12.37
C LEU A 251 3.06 -1.14 13.72
N ASP A 252 2.51 -0.67 14.84
CA ASP A 252 2.87 -1.10 16.19
C ASP A 252 2.52 -2.57 16.47
N ALA A 253 1.58 -3.15 15.73
CA ALA A 253 1.31 -4.59 15.77
C ALA A 253 2.54 -5.43 15.42
N ALA A 254 3.50 -4.88 14.65
CA ALA A 254 4.76 -5.54 14.36
C ALA A 254 5.63 -5.75 15.61
N ASP A 255 5.47 -4.94 16.65
CA ASP A 255 6.21 -5.10 17.90
C ASP A 255 5.82 -6.42 18.61
N VAL A 256 4.56 -6.83 18.50
CA VAL A 256 4.07 -8.11 19.02
C VAL A 256 4.68 -9.28 18.24
N VAL A 257 4.79 -9.15 16.92
CA VAL A 257 5.46 -10.15 16.06
C VAL A 257 6.94 -10.28 16.43
N ALA A 258 7.64 -9.15 16.59
CA ALA A 258 9.05 -9.13 16.96
C ALA A 258 9.29 -9.77 18.35
N GLN A 259 8.36 -9.59 19.29
CA GLN A 259 8.41 -10.21 20.62
C GLN A 259 8.03 -11.69 20.62
N ALA A 260 7.39 -12.18 19.56
CA ALA A 260 6.91 -13.54 19.51
C ALA A 260 8.03 -14.57 19.30
N ASP A 261 9.28 -14.17 19.04
CA ASP A 261 10.43 -15.05 18.82
C ASP A 261 10.13 -16.12 17.76
N ILE A 262 9.82 -15.65 16.55
CA ILE A 262 9.50 -16.51 15.41
C ILE A 262 10.80 -16.94 14.75
N THR A 263 10.97 -18.25 14.58
CA THR A 263 12.12 -18.84 13.92
C THR A 263 11.73 -19.45 12.58
N GLN A 264 12.73 -19.56 11.71
CA GLN A 264 12.60 -20.17 10.39
C GLN A 264 12.19 -21.66 10.51
N PRO A 265 11.06 -22.09 9.89
CA PRO A 265 10.69 -23.50 9.89
C PRO A 265 11.66 -24.35 9.05
N THR A 266 12.25 -25.36 9.66
CA THR A 266 13.13 -26.33 9.00
C THR A 266 12.36 -27.59 8.55
N THR A 267 11.26 -27.90 9.25
CA THR A 267 10.41 -29.06 8.96
C THR A 267 8.98 -28.66 8.56
N ASN A 268 8.26 -29.56 7.90
CA ASN A 268 6.84 -29.35 7.60
C ASN A 268 5.98 -29.22 8.87
N ALA A 269 6.35 -29.89 9.96
CA ALA A 269 5.64 -29.78 11.24
C ALA A 269 5.85 -28.40 11.89
N GLU A 270 7.05 -27.84 11.76
CA GLU A 270 7.33 -26.46 12.19
C GLU A 270 6.56 -25.45 11.34
N ALA A 271 6.43 -25.67 10.03
CA ALA A 271 5.61 -24.82 9.15
C ALA A 271 4.12 -24.83 9.55
N GLU A 272 3.56 -25.98 9.94
CA GLU A 272 2.19 -26.08 10.50
C GLU A 272 2.08 -25.33 11.83
N THR A 273 3.10 -25.44 12.68
CA THR A 273 3.13 -24.77 14.00
C THR A 273 3.20 -23.25 13.81
N LEU A 274 3.99 -22.79 12.84
CA LEU A 274 4.04 -21.38 12.45
C LEU A 274 2.67 -20.89 11.95
N ALA A 275 1.93 -21.71 11.20
CA ALA A 275 0.58 -21.36 10.73
C ALA A 275 -0.39 -21.17 11.89
N VAL A 276 -0.34 -22.03 12.91
CA VAL A 276 -1.15 -21.86 14.13
C VAL A 276 -0.78 -20.55 14.84
N LYS A 277 0.52 -20.32 15.07
CA LYS A 277 1.03 -19.10 15.71
C LYS A 277 0.63 -17.83 14.94
N ALA A 278 0.66 -17.86 13.62
CA ALA A 278 0.24 -16.74 12.77
C ALA A 278 -1.25 -16.43 12.94
N ARG A 279 -2.11 -17.45 13.09
CA ARG A 279 -3.54 -17.23 13.38
C ARG A 279 -3.76 -16.60 14.74
N ASP A 280 -3.00 -17.05 15.75
CA ASP A 280 -3.06 -16.47 17.10
C ASP A 280 -2.63 -15.00 17.08
N LEU A 281 -1.54 -14.66 16.38
CA LEU A 281 -1.05 -13.29 16.22
C LEU A 281 -2.07 -12.39 15.48
N MET A 282 -2.76 -12.93 14.48
CA MET A 282 -3.84 -12.21 13.77
C MET A 282 -5.18 -12.19 14.54
N ALA A 283 -5.24 -12.81 15.73
CA ALA A 283 -6.43 -12.97 16.56
C ALA A 283 -7.60 -13.70 15.84
N ILE A 284 -7.28 -14.75 15.08
CA ILE A 284 -8.25 -15.56 14.35
C ILE A 284 -8.42 -16.91 15.06
N SER A 285 -9.66 -17.38 15.20
CA SER A 285 -9.89 -18.72 15.76
C SER A 285 -9.21 -19.81 14.93
N ALA A 286 -8.69 -20.85 15.58
CA ALA A 286 -8.08 -21.99 14.90
C ALA A 286 -9.06 -22.76 13.99
N GLU A 287 -10.37 -22.62 14.23
CA GLU A 287 -11.39 -23.42 13.55
C GLU A 287 -12.08 -22.73 12.37
N GLU A 288 -12.02 -21.40 12.28
CA GLU A 288 -12.85 -20.65 11.33
C GLU A 288 -12.13 -20.37 10.00
N PRO A 289 -12.84 -20.31 8.86
CA PRO A 289 -12.26 -19.79 7.62
C PRO A 289 -11.82 -18.32 7.75
N ILE A 290 -10.63 -17.98 7.22
CA ILE A 290 -10.18 -16.59 7.12
C ILE A 290 -10.99 -15.90 6.02
N ARG A 291 -11.90 -14.98 6.37
CA ARG A 291 -12.79 -14.35 5.37
C ARG A 291 -12.10 -13.24 4.56
N GLN A 292 -11.31 -12.38 5.20
CA GLN A 292 -10.57 -11.29 4.57
C GLN A 292 -9.12 -11.35 5.07
N LEU A 293 -8.27 -12.07 4.34
CA LEU A 293 -6.86 -12.23 4.66
C LEU A 293 -6.12 -10.89 4.64
N SER A 294 -6.41 -10.00 3.69
CA SER A 294 -5.76 -8.67 3.60
C SER A 294 -5.96 -7.81 4.86
N ASP A 295 -7.13 -7.90 5.49
CA ASP A 295 -7.41 -7.23 6.76
C ASP A 295 -6.73 -7.94 7.94
N CYS A 296 -6.72 -9.27 7.93
CA CYS A 296 -6.11 -10.06 8.98
C CYS A 296 -4.60 -9.86 9.09
N VAL A 297 -3.87 -9.82 7.96
CA VAL A 297 -2.42 -9.60 7.97
C VAL A 297 -2.05 -8.19 8.44
N ALA A 298 -2.96 -7.24 8.30
CA ALA A 298 -2.74 -5.90 8.84
C ALA A 298 -2.75 -5.87 10.38
N ASN A 299 -3.41 -6.83 11.04
CA ASN A 299 -3.37 -6.98 12.51
C ASN A 299 -2.01 -7.42 13.04
N VAL A 300 -1.08 -7.81 12.17
CA VAL A 300 0.31 -8.14 12.53
C VAL A 300 1.31 -7.15 11.94
N GLY A 301 0.84 -6.02 11.41
CA GLY A 301 1.68 -4.96 10.87
C GLY A 301 2.06 -5.12 9.39
N LEU A 302 1.47 -6.07 8.66
CA LEU A 302 1.69 -6.26 7.22
C LEU A 302 0.58 -5.59 6.40
N LEU A 303 0.93 -4.56 5.63
CA LEU A 303 0.00 -3.81 4.79
C LEU A 303 -0.02 -4.38 3.36
N ALA A 304 -1.09 -5.08 3.00
CA ALA A 304 -1.26 -5.74 1.71
C ALA A 304 -1.98 -4.84 0.67
N PHE A 305 -1.25 -4.40 -0.35
CA PHE A 305 -1.76 -3.72 -1.54
C PHE A 305 -2.02 -4.73 -2.66
N SER A 306 -2.90 -4.42 -3.61
CA SER A 306 -3.00 -5.18 -4.87
C SER A 306 -3.04 -4.27 -6.08
N ARG A 307 -2.50 -4.77 -7.20
CA ARG A 307 -2.59 -4.14 -8.52
C ARG A 307 -2.44 -5.20 -9.61
N ASP A 308 -3.10 -4.98 -10.76
CA ASP A 308 -2.89 -5.83 -11.94
C ASP A 308 -1.55 -5.47 -12.55
N VAL A 309 -0.58 -6.38 -12.43
CA VAL A 309 0.76 -6.27 -13.01
C VAL A 309 0.96 -7.30 -14.12
N GLY A 310 -0.12 -7.87 -14.66
CA GLY A 310 -0.10 -8.81 -15.77
C GLY A 310 0.17 -10.27 -15.38
N LYS A 311 0.29 -11.12 -16.41
CA LYS A 311 0.34 -12.59 -16.30
C LYS A 311 1.75 -13.20 -16.17
N ASP A 312 2.77 -12.44 -16.55
CA ASP A 312 4.16 -12.88 -16.68
C ASP A 312 5.05 -12.21 -15.63
N THR A 313 4.48 -11.91 -14.47
CA THR A 313 5.12 -11.27 -13.30
C THR A 313 4.96 -12.17 -12.08
N ALA A 314 5.68 -11.86 -10.99
CA ALA A 314 5.55 -12.57 -9.73
C ALA A 314 4.13 -12.52 -9.16
N ASP A 315 3.77 -13.52 -8.35
CA ASP A 315 2.43 -13.66 -7.78
C ASP A 315 2.20 -12.62 -6.66
N ALA A 316 3.24 -12.35 -5.86
CA ALA A 316 3.32 -11.30 -4.87
C ALA A 316 4.79 -11.02 -4.52
N ALA A 317 5.03 -9.98 -3.71
CA ALA A 317 6.33 -9.71 -3.09
C ALA A 317 6.18 -8.80 -1.87
N THR A 318 7.16 -8.84 -0.95
CA THR A 318 7.09 -8.14 0.34
C THR A 318 8.39 -7.42 0.70
N ILE A 319 8.26 -6.19 1.23
CA ILE A 319 9.33 -5.41 1.83
C ILE A 319 9.08 -5.27 3.33
N LEU A 320 10.10 -5.61 4.13
CA LEU A 320 10.12 -5.29 5.55
C LEU A 320 10.42 -3.81 5.76
N LEU A 321 9.64 -3.16 6.63
CA LEU A 321 9.90 -1.80 7.10
C LEU A 321 10.59 -1.86 8.47
N PRO A 322 11.16 -0.75 8.97
CA PRO A 322 11.66 -0.70 10.34
C PRO A 322 10.61 -1.10 11.40
N ARG A 323 9.32 -0.83 11.11
CA ARG A 323 8.16 -1.34 11.86
C ARG A 323 7.09 -1.76 10.86
N GLY A 324 6.76 -3.05 10.85
CA GLY A 324 5.78 -3.65 9.94
C GLY A 324 6.35 -4.00 8.57
N GLY A 325 5.47 -4.18 7.59
CA GLY A 325 5.85 -4.55 6.24
C GLY A 325 4.83 -4.10 5.21
N VAL A 326 5.25 -4.08 3.95
CA VAL A 326 4.39 -3.79 2.79
C VAL A 326 4.45 -4.97 1.85
N SER A 327 3.28 -5.49 1.48
CA SER A 327 3.16 -6.54 0.47
C SER A 327 2.39 -6.02 -0.74
N LEU A 328 2.79 -6.47 -1.92
CA LEU A 328 2.08 -6.23 -3.18
C LEU A 328 1.64 -7.57 -3.76
N VAL A 329 0.34 -7.73 -3.96
CA VAL A 329 -0.27 -8.92 -4.56
C VAL A 329 -0.68 -8.62 -6.00
N ASN A 330 -0.31 -9.49 -6.93
CA ASN A 330 -0.71 -9.37 -8.32
C ASN A 330 -2.21 -9.70 -8.49
N SER A 331 -3.01 -8.69 -8.84
CA SER A 331 -4.45 -8.86 -8.95
C SER A 331 -4.90 -9.61 -10.22
N HIS A 332 -3.99 -9.86 -11.19
CA HIS A 332 -4.30 -10.60 -12.41
C HIS A 332 -4.78 -12.03 -12.13
N MET A 333 -4.37 -12.58 -11.00
CA MET A 333 -4.66 -13.95 -10.59
C MET A 333 -6.06 -14.09 -10.00
N LYS A 334 -6.62 -15.30 -10.05
CA LYS A 334 -7.91 -15.58 -9.37
C LYS A 334 -7.77 -15.49 -7.85
N VAL A 335 -8.86 -15.11 -7.18
CA VAL A 335 -8.94 -14.88 -5.71
C VAL A 335 -8.24 -15.93 -4.86
N GLY A 336 -8.44 -17.23 -5.14
CA GLY A 336 -7.80 -18.30 -4.37
C GLY A 336 -6.27 -18.26 -4.43
N ARG A 337 -5.72 -17.95 -5.61
CA ARG A 337 -4.27 -17.86 -5.82
C ARG A 337 -3.70 -16.55 -5.26
N ARG A 338 -4.44 -15.43 -5.35
CA ARG A 338 -4.10 -14.16 -4.67
C ARG A 338 -3.97 -14.35 -3.16
N ARG A 339 -4.92 -15.06 -2.56
CA ARG A 339 -4.91 -15.38 -1.12
C ARG A 339 -3.76 -16.31 -0.73
N LEU A 340 -3.47 -17.33 -1.54
CA LEU A 340 -2.32 -18.19 -1.30
C LEU A 340 -1.00 -17.42 -1.38
N ALA A 341 -0.86 -16.53 -2.37
CA ALA A 341 0.33 -15.68 -2.51
C ALA A 341 0.50 -14.78 -1.27
N LEU A 342 -0.54 -14.04 -0.85
CA LEU A 342 -0.44 -13.22 0.36
C LEU A 342 -0.16 -14.04 1.62
N ALA A 343 -0.71 -15.25 1.73
CA ALA A 343 -0.41 -16.14 2.85
C ALA A 343 1.05 -16.61 2.84
N HIS A 344 1.65 -16.80 1.67
CA HIS A 344 3.07 -17.12 1.50
C HIS A 344 3.95 -15.93 1.92
N GLU A 345 3.64 -14.74 1.41
CA GLU A 345 4.30 -13.48 1.77
C GLU A 345 4.26 -13.18 3.27
N LEU A 346 3.12 -13.47 3.92
CA LEU A 346 3.03 -13.39 5.38
C LEU A 346 4.07 -14.28 6.07
N GLY A 347 4.36 -15.44 5.51
CA GLY A 347 5.38 -16.35 6.03
C GLY A 347 6.76 -15.70 6.04
N HIS A 348 7.19 -15.10 4.92
CA HIS A 348 8.44 -14.33 4.84
C HIS A 348 8.46 -13.16 5.82
N TYR A 349 7.34 -12.44 5.93
CA TYR A 349 7.20 -11.34 6.89
C TYR A 349 7.44 -11.79 8.34
N LEU A 350 6.81 -12.90 8.74
CA LEU A 350 6.86 -13.38 10.14
C LEU A 350 8.25 -13.88 10.56
N ILE A 351 9.01 -14.47 9.64
CA ILE A 351 10.38 -14.94 9.91
C ILE A 351 11.44 -13.85 9.72
N ALA A 352 11.01 -12.62 9.41
CA ALA A 352 11.87 -11.48 9.12
C ALA A 352 12.92 -11.77 8.03
N ASP A 353 12.51 -12.43 6.94
CA ASP A 353 13.38 -12.68 5.79
C ASP A 353 13.70 -11.37 5.06
N ALA A 354 14.98 -11.12 4.80
CA ALA A 354 15.43 -9.89 4.18
C ALA A 354 15.15 -9.92 2.67
N TYR A 355 13.92 -9.58 2.29
CA TYR A 355 13.45 -9.35 0.91
C TYR A 355 13.51 -10.57 -0.02
N THR A 356 12.35 -11.16 -0.31
CA THR A 356 12.17 -12.20 -1.34
C THR A 356 11.13 -11.75 -2.38
N VAL A 357 11.40 -12.04 -3.65
CA VAL A 357 10.44 -11.93 -4.75
C VAL A 357 10.25 -13.35 -5.27
N ASP A 358 9.13 -13.98 -4.92
CA ASP A 358 8.92 -15.39 -5.25
C ASP A 358 8.27 -15.54 -6.62
N TRP A 359 9.07 -16.06 -7.55
CA TRP A 359 8.58 -16.47 -8.86
C TRP A 359 7.66 -17.66 -8.68
N ARG A 360 6.38 -17.47 -9.05
CA ARG A 360 5.29 -18.47 -9.12
C ARG A 360 5.41 -19.52 -8.02
N VAL A 361 4.51 -19.46 -7.03
CA VAL A 361 4.35 -20.43 -5.90
C VAL A 361 4.21 -21.92 -6.34
N ALA A 362 4.27 -22.23 -7.64
CA ALA A 362 4.24 -23.57 -8.21
C ALA A 362 5.55 -24.04 -8.89
N ASP A 363 6.60 -23.22 -9.03
CA ASP A 363 7.84 -23.59 -9.75
C ASP A 363 9.06 -22.85 -9.16
N HIS A 364 9.96 -23.56 -8.46
CA HIS A 364 11.10 -22.94 -7.74
C HIS A 364 12.46 -23.52 -8.14
N SER A 365 13.51 -22.68 -8.09
CA SER A 365 14.89 -22.93 -8.52
C SER A 365 15.86 -23.31 -7.38
N THR A 366 17.09 -23.71 -7.73
CA THR A 366 17.79 -24.88 -7.17
C THR A 366 18.56 -24.80 -5.84
N HIS A 367 18.61 -23.65 -5.13
CA HIS A 367 19.30 -23.55 -3.82
C HIS A 367 18.45 -22.91 -2.68
N ALA A 368 17.30 -22.31 -2.98
CA ALA A 368 16.30 -21.82 -2.03
C ALA A 368 15.19 -22.87 -1.72
N ILE A 369 15.27 -24.05 -2.34
CA ILE A 369 14.20 -25.07 -2.39
C ILE A 369 13.64 -25.50 -1.02
N PRO A 370 14.45 -25.75 0.03
CA PRO A 370 13.89 -26.22 1.29
C PRO A 370 12.96 -25.17 1.88
N MET A 371 13.40 -23.91 1.91
CA MET A 371 12.70 -22.87 2.64
C MET A 371 11.35 -22.52 2.03
N GLU A 372 11.36 -22.27 0.72
CA GLU A 372 10.15 -21.97 -0.02
C GLU A 372 9.11 -23.07 0.13
N SER A 373 9.53 -24.34 0.05
CA SER A 373 8.62 -25.47 0.28
C SER A 373 7.99 -25.49 1.68
N ARG A 374 8.65 -24.93 2.70
CA ARG A 374 8.07 -24.82 4.07
C ARG A 374 7.12 -23.63 4.16
N LEU A 375 7.40 -22.53 3.49
CA LEU A 375 6.49 -21.37 3.44
C LEU A 375 5.23 -21.67 2.61
N ASP A 376 5.39 -22.44 1.54
CA ASP A 376 4.32 -23.09 0.80
C ASP A 376 3.39 -23.91 1.71
N ARG A 377 4.01 -24.76 2.55
CA ARG A 377 3.30 -25.61 3.51
C ARG A 377 2.61 -24.77 4.58
N PHE A 378 3.28 -23.74 5.09
CA PHE A 378 2.76 -22.76 6.03
C PHE A 378 1.53 -22.04 5.46
N ALA A 379 1.61 -21.51 4.24
CA ALA A 379 0.53 -20.77 3.59
C ALA A 379 -0.73 -21.63 3.43
N ARG A 380 -0.55 -22.89 3.00
CA ARG A 380 -1.65 -23.86 2.94
C ARG A 380 -2.20 -24.21 4.31
N ALA A 381 -1.35 -24.45 5.31
CA ALA A 381 -1.79 -24.75 6.67
C ALA A 381 -2.53 -23.58 7.33
N LEU A 382 -2.11 -22.35 7.04
CA LEU A 382 -2.74 -21.12 7.52
C LEU A 382 -4.17 -21.01 7.01
N LEU A 383 -4.36 -21.22 5.70
CA LEU A 383 -5.66 -21.14 5.05
C LEU A 383 -6.54 -22.37 5.31
N LEU A 384 -5.94 -23.54 5.51
CA LEU A 384 -6.61 -24.84 5.61
C LEU A 384 -6.11 -25.63 6.84
N PRO A 385 -6.57 -25.28 8.07
CA PRO A 385 -6.07 -25.88 9.31
C PRO A 385 -6.31 -27.40 9.39
N THR A 386 -5.30 -28.16 9.80
CA THR A 386 -5.31 -29.63 9.79
C THR A 386 -6.54 -30.24 10.47
N ALA A 387 -6.82 -29.86 11.72
CA ALA A 387 -7.90 -30.47 12.50
C ALA A 387 -9.29 -30.25 11.85
N VAL A 388 -9.52 -29.06 11.31
CA VAL A 388 -10.79 -28.67 10.69
C VAL A 388 -10.98 -29.38 9.36
N ILE A 389 -9.96 -29.38 8.52
CA ILE A 389 -10.03 -29.95 7.17
C ILE A 389 -10.19 -31.46 7.22
N THR A 390 -9.48 -32.16 8.11
CA THR A 390 -9.67 -33.60 8.34
C THR A 390 -11.12 -33.92 8.70
N ARG A 391 -11.70 -33.20 9.66
CA ARG A 391 -13.09 -33.40 10.09
C ARG A 391 -14.07 -33.13 8.95
N LEU A 392 -13.98 -31.97 8.32
CA LEU A 392 -14.91 -31.55 7.27
C LEU A 392 -14.81 -32.42 6.01
N TRP A 393 -13.61 -32.86 5.64
CA TRP A 393 -13.42 -33.75 4.50
C TRP A 393 -14.14 -35.07 4.72
N HIS A 394 -13.89 -35.77 5.84
CA HIS A 394 -14.56 -37.03 6.14
C HIS A 394 -16.09 -36.89 6.23
N GLU A 395 -16.58 -35.84 6.89
CA GLU A 395 -18.01 -35.57 7.03
C GLU A 395 -18.67 -35.35 5.65
N LYS A 396 -18.11 -34.48 4.81
CA LYS A 396 -18.73 -34.10 3.53
C LYS A 396 -18.58 -35.17 2.46
N VAL A 397 -17.44 -35.89 2.41
CA VAL A 397 -17.23 -37.01 1.49
C VAL A 397 -18.27 -38.10 1.75
N SER A 398 -18.46 -38.47 3.03
CA SER A 398 -19.44 -39.50 3.41
C SER A 398 -20.88 -39.13 3.04
N ARG A 399 -21.20 -37.82 2.98
CA ARG A 399 -22.54 -37.33 2.67
C ARG A 399 -22.80 -37.12 1.17
N SER A 400 -21.79 -36.69 0.41
CA SER A 400 -22.01 -36.08 -0.91
C SER A 400 -20.96 -36.45 -1.96
N GLY A 401 -20.00 -37.30 -1.61
CA GLY A 401 -18.87 -37.69 -2.46
C GLY A 401 -17.76 -36.63 -2.51
N GLU A 402 -16.63 -37.03 -3.07
CA GLU A 402 -15.38 -36.26 -3.05
C GLU A 402 -15.46 -34.94 -3.83
N ARG A 403 -16.08 -34.95 -5.02
CA ARG A 403 -16.24 -33.75 -5.84
C ARG A 403 -17.02 -32.66 -5.10
N SER A 404 -18.17 -33.02 -4.55
CA SER A 404 -19.05 -32.08 -3.84
C SER A 404 -18.40 -31.60 -2.55
N ALA A 405 -17.74 -32.49 -1.80
CA ALA A 405 -16.98 -32.13 -0.61
C ALA A 405 -15.88 -31.10 -0.93
N ALA A 406 -15.13 -31.31 -2.02
CA ALA A 406 -14.09 -30.39 -2.45
C ALA A 406 -14.64 -29.01 -2.83
N ILE A 407 -15.73 -28.96 -3.58
CA ILE A 407 -16.38 -27.69 -3.97
C ILE A 407 -16.83 -26.90 -2.75
N HIS A 408 -17.49 -27.56 -1.80
CA HIS A 408 -17.94 -26.93 -0.57
C HIS A 408 -16.77 -26.39 0.26
N ILE A 409 -15.73 -27.20 0.50
CA ILE A 409 -14.60 -26.78 1.33
C ILE A 409 -13.80 -25.66 0.65
N ALA A 410 -13.55 -25.76 -0.66
CA ALA A 410 -12.83 -24.72 -1.40
C ALA A 410 -13.58 -23.37 -1.36
N SER A 411 -14.91 -23.40 -1.50
CA SER A 411 -15.76 -22.20 -1.38
C SER A 411 -15.76 -21.65 0.05
N GLU A 412 -15.93 -22.52 1.05
CA GLU A 412 -15.99 -22.14 2.47
C GLU A 412 -14.69 -21.49 2.96
N PHE A 413 -13.53 -22.04 2.56
CA PHE A 413 -12.20 -21.52 2.91
C PHE A 413 -11.61 -20.53 1.90
N ARG A 414 -12.32 -20.28 0.79
CA ARG A 414 -11.94 -19.33 -0.28
C ARG A 414 -10.56 -19.62 -0.86
N VAL A 415 -10.29 -20.89 -1.17
CA VAL A 415 -9.05 -21.35 -1.81
C VAL A 415 -9.34 -21.91 -3.20
N ASP A 416 -8.33 -21.96 -4.06
CA ASP A 416 -8.49 -22.66 -5.33
C ASP A 416 -8.39 -24.20 -5.17
N MET A 417 -8.89 -24.92 -6.17
CA MET A 417 -8.92 -26.38 -6.16
C MET A 417 -7.52 -27.02 -6.12
N ALA A 418 -6.50 -26.35 -6.69
CA ALA A 418 -5.14 -26.88 -6.66
C ALA A 418 -4.56 -26.79 -5.24
N THR A 419 -4.82 -25.69 -4.53
CA THR A 419 -4.45 -25.49 -3.13
C THR A 419 -5.09 -26.55 -2.24
N LEU A 420 -6.41 -26.76 -2.40
CA LEU A 420 -7.12 -27.80 -1.66
C LEU A 420 -6.60 -29.21 -1.99
N ALA A 421 -6.42 -29.54 -3.26
CA ALA A 421 -5.89 -30.84 -3.68
C ALA A 421 -4.51 -31.13 -3.07
N THR A 422 -3.61 -30.16 -3.10
CA THR A 422 -2.28 -30.27 -2.48
C THR A 422 -2.42 -30.48 -0.97
N ARG A 423 -3.32 -29.73 -0.30
CA ARG A 423 -3.55 -29.88 1.13
C ARG A 423 -4.10 -31.25 1.52
N LEU A 424 -5.03 -31.80 0.75
CA LEU A 424 -5.59 -33.13 1.02
C LEU A 424 -4.53 -34.23 0.89
N LYS A 425 -3.66 -34.13 -0.14
CA LYS A 425 -2.50 -35.01 -0.30
C LYS A 425 -1.54 -34.90 0.89
N GLU A 426 -1.23 -33.66 1.28
CA GLU A 426 -0.34 -33.30 2.38
C GLU A 426 -0.78 -33.83 3.75
N LEU A 427 -2.08 -34.04 3.94
CA LEU A 427 -2.70 -34.57 5.14
C LEU A 427 -3.02 -36.07 5.05
N GLY A 428 -2.75 -36.71 3.90
CA GLY A 428 -3.08 -38.12 3.67
C GLY A 428 -4.57 -38.41 3.63
N LEU A 429 -5.40 -37.41 3.30
CA LEU A 429 -6.87 -37.51 3.29
C LEU A 429 -7.45 -37.99 1.95
N ALA A 430 -6.63 -37.96 0.90
CA ALA A 430 -7.02 -38.29 -0.47
C ALA A 430 -5.87 -39.03 -1.16
N ASP A 431 -6.21 -40.04 -1.97
CA ASP A 431 -5.23 -40.74 -2.80
C ASP A 431 -4.90 -39.95 -4.08
N SER A 432 -4.03 -40.51 -4.92
CA SER A 432 -3.59 -39.86 -6.17
C SER A 432 -4.73 -39.61 -7.16
N GLU A 433 -5.75 -40.48 -7.19
CA GLU A 433 -6.90 -40.35 -8.09
C GLU A 433 -7.81 -39.22 -7.62
N THR A 434 -8.17 -39.22 -6.33
CA THR A 434 -8.97 -38.17 -5.70
C THR A 434 -8.28 -36.81 -5.80
N VAL A 435 -6.96 -36.73 -5.56
CA VAL A 435 -6.19 -35.48 -5.71
C VAL A 435 -6.24 -34.95 -7.15
N ALA A 436 -6.10 -35.82 -8.14
CA ALA A 436 -6.21 -35.44 -9.55
C ALA A 436 -7.63 -34.99 -9.93
N LEU A 437 -8.64 -35.65 -9.38
CA LEU A 437 -10.06 -35.27 -9.54
C LEU A 437 -10.31 -33.88 -8.97
N VAL A 438 -9.92 -33.62 -7.72
CA VAL A 438 -10.11 -32.33 -7.05
C VAL A 438 -9.41 -31.23 -7.83
N ARG A 439 -8.16 -31.42 -8.23
CA ARG A 439 -7.37 -30.41 -8.96
C ARG A 439 -7.99 -30.02 -10.32
N LYS A 440 -8.65 -30.97 -11.00
CA LYS A 440 -9.33 -30.73 -12.29
C LYS A 440 -10.76 -30.19 -12.12
N CYS A 441 -11.30 -30.24 -10.90
CA CYS A 441 -12.66 -29.82 -10.63
C CYS A 441 -12.84 -28.33 -10.97
N ARG A 442 -13.95 -28.02 -11.64
CA ARG A 442 -14.39 -26.65 -11.89
C ARG A 442 -15.75 -26.46 -11.24
N THR A 443 -15.85 -25.43 -10.41
CA THR A 443 -17.13 -25.00 -9.84
C THR A 443 -17.97 -24.41 -10.96
N THR A 444 -19.14 -24.99 -11.19
CA THR A 444 -20.11 -24.52 -12.19
C THR A 444 -21.13 -23.58 -11.56
N GLN A 445 -21.91 -22.88 -12.39
CA GLN A 445 -23.03 -22.05 -11.91
C GLN A 445 -24.10 -22.90 -11.21
N ALA A 446 -24.34 -24.13 -11.68
CA ALA A 446 -25.24 -25.07 -11.02
C ALA A 446 -24.73 -25.40 -9.61
N ASP A 447 -23.43 -25.70 -9.47
CA ASP A 447 -22.83 -25.96 -8.16
C ASP A 447 -23.03 -24.76 -7.21
N ILE A 448 -22.81 -23.53 -7.67
CA ILE A 448 -22.99 -22.32 -6.85
C ILE A 448 -24.41 -22.21 -6.30
N VAL A 449 -25.41 -22.42 -7.16
CA VAL A 449 -26.83 -22.28 -6.79
C VAL A 449 -27.29 -23.45 -5.93
N GLU A 450 -27.03 -24.70 -6.34
CA GLU A 450 -27.52 -25.90 -5.66
C GLU A 450 -26.88 -26.09 -4.29
N MET A 451 -25.57 -25.79 -4.18
CA MET A 451 -24.82 -25.93 -2.95
C MET A 451 -24.84 -24.66 -2.08
N ASN A 452 -25.58 -23.63 -2.51
CA ASN A 452 -25.65 -22.31 -1.88
C ASN A 452 -24.26 -21.78 -1.48
N LEU A 453 -23.32 -21.84 -2.43
CA LEU A 453 -21.91 -21.56 -2.18
C LEU A 453 -21.70 -20.09 -1.88
N TYR A 454 -20.72 -19.81 -1.02
CA TYR A 454 -20.18 -18.46 -0.90
C TYR A 454 -19.45 -18.13 -2.19
N VAL A 455 -20.01 -17.23 -2.98
CA VAL A 455 -19.28 -16.56 -4.06
C VAL A 455 -18.29 -15.61 -3.39
N PRO A 456 -16.97 -15.81 -3.54
CA PRO A 456 -15.99 -14.99 -2.85
C PRO A 456 -16.22 -13.52 -3.18
N LEU A 457 -16.15 -12.66 -2.17
CA LEU A 457 -15.88 -11.25 -2.39
C LEU A 457 -14.60 -11.15 -3.21
N GLU A 458 -14.54 -10.19 -4.12
CA GLU A 458 -13.40 -9.86 -4.98
C GLU A 458 -12.23 -9.30 -4.14
N GLU A 459 -11.69 -10.11 -3.22
CA GLU A 459 -10.60 -9.75 -2.32
C GLU A 459 -9.31 -9.54 -3.11
N MET A 460 -8.66 -8.40 -2.91
CA MET A 460 -7.46 -7.97 -3.63
C MET A 460 -7.68 -7.89 -5.15
N GLU A 461 -8.85 -7.42 -5.58
CA GLU A 461 -9.20 -7.26 -7.00
C GLU A 461 -8.85 -5.89 -7.54
N GLY A 462 -8.22 -5.89 -8.72
CA GLY A 462 -7.74 -4.67 -9.34
C GLY A 462 -6.77 -3.92 -8.42
N THR A 463 -7.02 -2.62 -8.24
CA THR A 463 -6.25 -1.77 -7.34
C THR A 463 -6.93 -1.72 -5.97
N THR A 464 -6.24 -2.21 -4.93
CA THR A 464 -6.73 -2.10 -3.55
C THR A 464 -5.69 -1.46 -2.64
N VAL A 465 -6.17 -0.70 -1.65
CA VAL A 465 -5.37 -0.08 -0.60
C VAL A 465 -5.75 -0.71 0.75
N PRO A 466 -4.78 -1.09 1.61
CA PRO A 466 -5.05 -1.63 2.94
C PRO A 466 -5.93 -0.70 3.77
N ARG A 467 -6.92 -1.26 4.46
CA ARG A 467 -7.88 -0.47 5.25
C ARG A 467 -7.22 0.42 6.31
N PRO A 468 -6.20 -0.03 7.09
CA PRO A 468 -5.51 0.84 8.05
C PRO A 468 -4.84 2.04 7.37
N PHE A 469 -4.19 1.81 6.23
CA PHE A 469 -3.58 2.88 5.44
C PHE A 469 -4.62 3.89 4.92
N ALA A 470 -5.73 3.42 4.35
CA ALA A 470 -6.80 4.30 3.92
C ALA A 470 -7.36 5.14 5.09
N ARG A 471 -7.60 4.51 6.25
CA ARG A 471 -8.05 5.22 7.46
C ARG A 471 -7.06 6.30 7.91
N ALA A 472 -5.76 5.99 7.88
CA ALA A 472 -4.70 6.93 8.20
C ALA A 472 -4.68 8.13 7.24
N VAL A 473 -4.81 7.89 5.93
CA VAL A 473 -4.88 8.96 4.93
C VAL A 473 -6.11 9.86 5.16
N LEU A 474 -7.28 9.26 5.37
CA LEU A 474 -8.50 10.02 5.65
C LEU A 474 -8.42 10.82 6.96
N ARG A 475 -7.72 10.28 7.97
CA ARG A 475 -7.42 11.00 9.21
C ARG A 475 -6.56 12.24 8.94
N LEU A 476 -5.49 12.09 8.16
CA LEU A 476 -4.60 13.19 7.79
C LEU A 476 -5.32 14.29 7.00
N VAL A 477 -6.30 13.94 6.16
CA VAL A 477 -7.15 14.92 5.48
C VAL A 477 -8.02 15.70 6.46
N ARG A 478 -8.67 15.00 7.42
CA ARG A 478 -9.50 15.64 8.44
C ARG A 478 -8.70 16.60 9.32
N ASP A 479 -7.46 16.23 9.62
CA ASP A 479 -6.54 17.03 10.43
C ASP A 479 -5.80 18.09 9.60
N GLU A 480 -6.11 18.24 8.30
CA GLU A 480 -5.48 19.20 7.37
C GLU A 480 -3.95 19.08 7.26
N ARG A 481 -3.41 17.87 7.46
CA ARG A 481 -1.96 17.59 7.46
C ARG A 481 -1.41 17.24 6.10
N ILE A 482 -2.28 16.87 5.16
CA ILE A 482 -1.97 16.63 3.75
C ILE A 482 -3.03 17.31 2.87
N SER A 483 -2.66 17.66 1.65
CA SER A 483 -3.62 18.17 0.68
C SER A 483 -4.60 17.09 0.22
N ARG A 484 -5.77 17.50 -0.27
CA ARG A 484 -6.76 16.60 -0.87
C ARG A 484 -6.19 15.84 -2.06
N GLU A 485 -5.46 16.53 -2.93
CA GLU A 485 -4.75 15.93 -4.07
C GLU A 485 -3.77 14.84 -3.62
N ARG A 486 -2.94 15.12 -2.60
CA ARG A 486 -2.02 14.12 -2.04
C ARG A 486 -2.76 12.92 -1.47
N ALA A 487 -3.92 13.13 -0.85
CA ALA A 487 -4.73 12.04 -0.33
C ALA A 487 -5.29 11.14 -1.44
N LEU A 488 -5.82 11.70 -2.52
CA LEU A 488 -6.35 10.92 -3.67
C LEU A 488 -5.25 10.06 -4.30
N ASP A 489 -4.06 10.62 -4.47
CA ASP A 489 -2.95 9.86 -5.01
C ASP A 489 -2.51 8.71 -4.07
N LEU A 490 -2.45 8.94 -2.74
CA LEU A 490 -2.11 7.90 -1.75
C LEU A 490 -3.18 6.80 -1.73
N LEU A 491 -4.43 7.17 -1.96
CA LEU A 491 -5.56 6.24 -2.12
C LEU A 491 -5.60 5.59 -3.51
N GLN A 492 -4.64 5.89 -4.38
CA GLN A 492 -4.41 5.21 -5.67
C GLN A 492 -5.62 5.17 -6.61
N GLY A 493 -6.48 6.20 -6.56
CA GLY A 493 -7.68 6.25 -7.38
C GLY A 493 -8.80 5.29 -6.91
N THR A 494 -8.72 4.77 -5.68
CA THR A 494 -9.81 4.00 -5.06
C THR A 494 -10.87 4.90 -4.41
N PHE A 495 -10.62 6.20 -4.37
CA PHE A 495 -11.50 7.26 -3.85
C PHE A 495 -11.47 8.42 -4.83
N ASP A 496 -12.61 9.10 -4.98
CA ASP A 496 -12.73 10.36 -5.68
C ASP A 496 -12.77 11.54 -4.71
N GLU A 497 -12.68 12.77 -5.23
CA GLU A 497 -12.67 13.98 -4.40
C GLU A 497 -13.92 14.10 -3.50
N ALA A 498 -15.08 13.64 -4.00
CA ALA A 498 -16.34 13.66 -3.24
C ALA A 498 -16.34 12.71 -2.04
N ASP A 499 -15.50 11.66 -2.05
CA ASP A 499 -15.40 10.69 -0.97
C ASP A 499 -14.52 11.18 0.19
N LEU A 500 -13.67 12.19 -0.07
CA LEU A 500 -12.79 12.74 0.94
C LEU A 500 -13.57 13.52 2.01
N PRO A 501 -13.21 13.37 3.30
CA PRO A 501 -13.81 14.12 4.38
C PRO A 501 -13.86 15.63 4.09
N SER A 502 -14.96 16.28 4.49
CA SER A 502 -15.05 17.73 4.46
C SER A 502 -13.99 18.33 5.39
N VAL A 503 -13.31 19.36 4.91
CA VAL A 503 -12.38 20.15 5.72
C VAL A 503 -13.18 20.82 6.85
N ARG A 504 -12.62 20.85 8.07
CA ARG A 504 -13.24 21.54 9.20
C ARG A 504 -13.33 23.03 8.86
N GLU A 505 -14.51 23.63 8.96
CA GLU A 505 -14.61 25.09 8.93
C GLU A 505 -13.87 25.66 10.14
N ARG A 506 -12.71 26.27 9.91
CA ARG A 506 -11.95 26.96 10.96
C ARG A 506 -12.78 28.10 11.50
N ARG A 507 -12.88 28.20 12.82
CA ARG A 507 -13.52 29.35 13.43
C ARG A 507 -12.60 30.56 13.28
N THR A 508 -13.18 31.73 13.06
CA THR A 508 -12.45 32.98 12.79
C THR A 508 -11.45 33.36 13.89
N ASP A 509 -11.64 32.88 15.12
CA ASP A 509 -10.76 33.06 16.27
C ASP A 509 -9.47 32.22 16.22
N GLU A 510 -9.45 31.11 15.47
CA GLU A 510 -8.26 30.25 15.31
C GLU A 510 -7.18 30.90 14.42
N ILE A 511 -7.57 31.82 13.52
CA ILE A 511 -6.66 32.57 12.64
C ILE A 511 -5.78 33.54 13.44
N TRP A 512 -6.31 34.10 14.54
CA TRP A 512 -5.62 35.13 15.33
C TRP A 512 -4.47 34.57 16.19
N ASN A 513 -4.42 33.26 16.42
CA ASN A 513 -3.32 32.62 17.15
C ASN A 513 -2.02 32.49 16.34
N TYR A 514 -2.03 32.83 15.04
CA TYR A 514 -0.84 32.79 14.17
C TYR A 514 -0.27 34.16 13.81
N VAL A 515 -0.85 35.27 14.31
CA VAL A 515 -0.44 36.66 13.99
C VAL A 515 0.07 37.44 15.22
N SER A 516 0.23 36.79 16.36
CA SER A 516 0.84 37.35 17.59
C SER A 516 2.09 36.58 17.98
#